data_AF-A0A3P3YZN5-F1
#
_entry.id   AF-A0A3P3YZN5-F1
#
_cell.length_a   1.000
_cell.length_b   1.000
_cell.length_c   1.000
_cell.angle_alpha   90.00
_cell.angle_beta   90.00
_cell.angle_gamma   90.00
#
_symmetry.space_group_name_H-M   'P 1'
#
loop_
_entity.id
_entity.type
_entity.pdbx_description
1 polymer ?
#
loop_
_entity_poly.entity_id
_entity_poly.type
_entity_poly.pdbx_seq_one_letter_code
_entity_poly.pdbx_strand_id
1 'polypeptide(L)'
;MSRDRSSTPRRRSDAARLMRLAAAGLVMAVGAAAVWAQAAGHHCIHDKLQARVLQSVAQQHRPPGSVSALGLPYVSADWALADSTSPSVAHSADWGTLRILLSVEDLNDPDYYCSYVGQLVNNHAGALDMCKAEDILTDAKRNTLVGSIIPQALQLHTERLKVRQVQGSWKVTGMTGDVCGTFKVPEAHVTVGVSNADFVLYVASVPSKPGVMAWAVMCQAFFDDRPAVGVINIPAAYIRSAYDQIMLRSVTHEMAHALGFDLLLFEESDLLDEVNNLRGRDYEVPVLNSPTVVAKAREQYGCPTLTFLEVEDTGDGSTAGSHLKRRNAKDELMAPVMGAGYYTALTMATFEDFGFYRVDFTKAEVMPWGRALQLRLHHQEVHGGQHHAVAGDVLQLHREFVSVPHPPP
;
A
#
# COMPACT_ATOMS: atom_id res chain seq x y z
N MET A 1 -42.16 -52.33 -62.67
CA MET A 1 -40.82 -52.74 -62.18
C MET A 1 -40.03 -51.49 -61.86
N SER A 2 -39.67 -51.35 -60.58
CA SER A 2 -38.90 -50.23 -60.01
C SER A 2 -37.43 -50.31 -60.41
N ARG A 3 -36.77 -49.16 -60.60
CA ARG A 3 -35.31 -49.01 -60.45
C ARG A 3 -35.00 -47.64 -59.82
N ASP A 4 -34.78 -47.69 -58.51
CA ASP A 4 -34.17 -46.63 -57.72
C ASP A 4 -32.73 -46.34 -58.17
N ARG A 5 -32.38 -45.06 -58.20
CA ARG A 5 -31.01 -44.57 -58.38
C ARG A 5 -30.64 -43.76 -57.14
N SER A 6 -29.84 -44.37 -56.28
CA SER A 6 -29.23 -43.76 -55.09
C SER A 6 -28.24 -42.67 -55.49
N SER A 7 -28.38 -41.48 -54.89
CA SER A 7 -27.37 -40.41 -54.89
C SER A 7 -27.13 -39.93 -53.46
N THR A 8 -25.93 -40.16 -52.93
CA THR A 8 -25.46 -39.64 -51.64
C THR A 8 -24.79 -38.26 -51.82
N PRO A 9 -25.14 -37.22 -51.03
CA PRO A 9 -24.41 -35.96 -51.03
C PRO A 9 -23.32 -35.92 -49.94
N ARG A 10 -22.19 -35.31 -50.31
CA ARG A 10 -20.98 -35.07 -49.50
C ARG A 10 -21.25 -34.20 -48.27
N ARG A 11 -20.99 -34.71 -47.07
CA ARG A 11 -20.80 -33.92 -45.83
C ARG A 11 -19.35 -33.41 -45.76
N ARG A 12 -19.09 -32.17 -46.17
CA ARG A 12 -17.83 -31.48 -45.89
C ARG A 12 -18.06 -29.96 -45.90
N SER A 13 -18.48 -29.41 -44.76
CA SER A 13 -18.54 -27.94 -44.55
C SER A 13 -18.79 -27.54 -43.08
N ASP A 14 -19.57 -28.30 -42.33
CA ASP A 14 -20.11 -27.75 -41.05
C ASP A 14 -19.11 -27.81 -39.88
N ALA A 15 -18.23 -28.82 -39.85
CA ALA A 15 -17.24 -28.97 -38.79
C ALA A 15 -16.19 -27.83 -38.77
N ALA A 16 -15.80 -27.32 -39.94
CA ALA A 16 -14.83 -26.24 -40.06
C ALA A 16 -15.39 -24.88 -39.60
N ARG A 17 -16.71 -24.65 -39.80
CA ARG A 17 -17.41 -23.45 -39.31
C ARG A 17 -17.59 -23.47 -37.80
N LEU A 18 -17.94 -24.63 -37.23
CA LEU A 18 -18.08 -24.81 -35.79
C LEU A 18 -16.75 -24.62 -35.05
N MET A 19 -15.64 -25.11 -35.59
CA MET A 19 -14.32 -24.89 -34.97
C MET A 19 -13.86 -23.43 -35.01
N ARG A 20 -14.20 -22.66 -36.05
CA ARG A 20 -13.88 -21.23 -36.11
C ARG A 20 -14.70 -20.40 -35.12
N LEU A 21 -15.97 -20.75 -34.91
CA LEU A 21 -16.84 -20.10 -33.92
C LEU A 21 -16.42 -20.44 -32.48
N ALA A 22 -16.02 -21.69 -32.22
CA ALA A 22 -15.48 -22.10 -30.93
C ALA A 22 -14.14 -21.40 -30.61
N ALA A 23 -13.24 -21.28 -31.60
CA ALA A 23 -11.98 -20.56 -31.44
C ALA A 23 -12.21 -19.06 -31.19
N ALA A 24 -13.14 -18.42 -31.90
CA ALA A 24 -13.51 -17.02 -31.67
C ALA A 24 -14.15 -16.81 -30.28
N GLY A 25 -15.00 -17.73 -29.83
CA GLY A 25 -15.59 -17.72 -28.49
C GLY A 25 -14.55 -17.87 -27.38
N LEU A 26 -13.54 -18.72 -27.59
CA LEU A 26 -12.43 -18.91 -26.64
C LEU A 26 -11.54 -17.66 -26.54
N VAL A 27 -11.24 -17.02 -27.68
CA VAL A 27 -10.44 -15.77 -27.70
C VAL A 27 -11.19 -14.61 -27.02
N MET A 28 -12.51 -14.51 -27.22
CA MET A 28 -13.33 -13.49 -26.54
C MET A 28 -13.46 -13.75 -25.03
N ALA A 29 -13.56 -15.01 -24.60
CA ALA A 29 -13.66 -15.36 -23.18
C ALA A 29 -12.33 -15.15 -22.43
N VAL A 30 -11.18 -15.48 -23.06
CA VAL A 30 -9.85 -15.21 -22.50
C VAL A 30 -9.56 -13.71 -22.49
N GLY A 31 -9.96 -12.98 -23.54
CA GLY A 31 -9.86 -11.52 -23.59
C GLY A 31 -10.70 -10.83 -22.51
N ALA A 32 -11.92 -11.31 -22.27
CA ALA A 32 -12.77 -10.82 -21.18
C ALA A 32 -12.15 -11.13 -19.81
N ALA A 33 -11.73 -12.37 -19.53
CA ALA A 33 -11.16 -12.74 -18.23
C ALA A 33 -9.87 -11.97 -17.90
N ALA A 34 -9.01 -11.69 -18.90
CA ALA A 34 -7.85 -10.83 -18.73
C ALA A 34 -8.28 -9.39 -18.36
N VAL A 35 -9.25 -8.83 -19.09
CA VAL A 35 -9.79 -7.48 -18.82
C VAL A 35 -10.45 -7.38 -17.43
N TRP A 36 -11.12 -8.43 -16.94
CA TRP A 36 -11.74 -8.44 -15.61
C TRP A 36 -10.72 -8.56 -14.47
N ALA A 37 -9.63 -9.33 -14.63
CA ALA A 37 -8.54 -9.36 -13.66
C ALA A 37 -7.76 -8.03 -13.60
N GLN A 38 -7.83 -7.22 -14.67
CA GLN A 38 -7.17 -5.92 -14.80
C GLN A 38 -8.00 -4.73 -14.31
N ALA A 39 -9.29 -4.92 -13.99
CA ALA A 39 -10.16 -3.89 -13.43
C ALA A 39 -10.22 -3.90 -11.90
N ALA A 40 -9.64 -4.92 -11.26
CA ALA A 40 -9.40 -4.93 -9.83
C ALA A 40 -8.15 -4.07 -9.56
N GLY A 41 -8.33 -2.94 -8.87
CA GLY A 41 -7.21 -2.10 -8.44
C GLY A 41 -6.20 -2.88 -7.59
N HIS A 42 -5.07 -2.27 -7.29
CA HIS A 42 -4.09 -2.87 -6.40
C HIS A 42 -4.73 -3.22 -5.04
N HIS A 43 -4.62 -4.49 -4.68
CA HIS A 43 -4.94 -5.01 -3.35
C HIS A 43 -3.64 -5.05 -2.53
N CYS A 44 -3.54 -4.15 -1.55
CA CYS A 44 -2.42 -4.13 -0.62
C CYS A 44 -2.38 -5.43 0.20
N ILE A 45 -1.17 -5.90 0.52
CA ILE A 45 -0.94 -7.04 1.42
C ILE A 45 0.05 -6.72 2.54
N HIS A 46 0.27 -5.43 2.81
CA HIS A 46 1.20 -4.92 3.82
C HIS A 46 0.98 -5.59 5.19
N ASP A 47 -0.22 -5.48 5.77
CA ASP A 47 -0.49 -5.93 7.15
C ASP A 47 -0.16 -7.41 7.34
N LYS A 48 -0.45 -8.23 6.32
CA LYS A 48 -0.14 -9.66 6.34
C LYS A 48 1.36 -9.93 6.36
N LEU A 49 2.14 -9.18 5.59
CA LEU A 49 3.59 -9.35 5.53
C LEU A 49 4.27 -8.72 6.74
N GLN A 50 3.80 -7.56 7.19
CA GLN A 50 4.29 -6.88 8.40
C GLN A 50 4.09 -7.80 9.62
N ALA A 51 2.92 -8.41 9.79
CA ALA A 51 2.68 -9.39 10.86
C ALA A 51 3.66 -10.58 10.83
N ARG A 52 4.11 -11.02 9.65
CA ARG A 52 5.12 -12.09 9.52
C ARG A 52 6.52 -11.61 9.87
N VAL A 53 6.88 -10.38 9.49
CA VAL A 53 8.14 -9.75 9.92
C VAL A 53 8.20 -9.74 11.45
N LEU A 54 7.16 -9.27 12.11
CA LEU A 54 7.07 -9.27 13.57
C LEU A 54 7.17 -10.67 14.17
N GLN A 55 6.44 -11.63 13.60
CA GLN A 55 6.49 -13.01 14.06
C GLN A 55 7.90 -13.60 13.94
N SER A 56 8.63 -13.29 12.86
CA SER A 56 10.01 -13.70 12.66
C SER A 56 10.95 -13.09 13.70
N VAL A 57 10.81 -11.79 14.01
CA VAL A 57 11.59 -11.10 15.05
C VAL A 57 11.29 -11.70 16.43
N ALA A 58 10.02 -11.91 16.75
CA ALA A 58 9.58 -12.50 18.01
C ALA A 58 10.13 -13.91 18.25
N GLN A 59 10.16 -14.75 17.21
CA GLN A 59 10.72 -16.10 17.30
C GLN A 59 12.22 -16.09 17.60
N GLN A 60 12.93 -15.03 17.20
CA GLN A 60 14.35 -14.85 17.48
C GLN A 60 14.61 -14.39 18.94
N HIS A 61 13.62 -13.81 19.64
CA HIS A 61 13.82 -13.08 20.92
C HIS A 61 13.03 -13.58 22.17
N ARG A 62 12.22 -14.66 22.13
CA ARG A 62 11.22 -15.08 23.16
C ARG A 62 11.57 -14.91 24.67
N PRO A 63 10.61 -14.43 25.52
CA PRO A 63 9.32 -15.12 25.84
C PRO A 63 8.02 -14.24 25.70
N PRO A 64 6.77 -14.77 25.89
CA PRO A 64 5.58 -14.47 25.06
C PRO A 64 4.56 -13.43 25.57
N GLY A 65 3.87 -12.76 24.62
CA GLY A 65 2.41 -12.80 24.45
C GLY A 65 1.56 -11.59 24.88
N SER A 66 0.81 -11.01 23.94
CA SER A 66 -0.51 -10.36 24.15
C SER A 66 -1.31 -10.42 22.82
N VAL A 67 -2.58 -10.03 22.81
CA VAL A 67 -3.46 -9.97 21.62
C VAL A 67 -3.92 -8.51 21.48
N SER A 68 -4.01 -7.99 20.25
CA SER A 68 -4.51 -6.62 20.03
C SER A 68 -6.01 -6.54 20.37
N ALA A 69 -6.52 -5.32 20.59
CA ALA A 69 -7.96 -5.08 20.79
C ALA A 69 -8.82 -5.60 19.60
N LEU A 70 -8.22 -5.66 18.41
CA LEU A 70 -8.83 -6.20 17.18
C LEU A 70 -8.76 -7.74 17.06
N GLY A 71 -8.28 -8.45 18.08
CA GLY A 71 -8.25 -9.92 18.10
C GLY A 71 -7.23 -10.56 17.15
N LEU A 72 -6.27 -9.78 16.65
CA LEU A 72 -5.16 -10.27 15.86
C LEU A 72 -4.06 -10.82 16.77
N PRO A 73 -3.34 -11.89 16.37
CA PRO A 73 -2.21 -12.39 17.13
C PRO A 73 -1.15 -11.28 17.21
N TYR A 74 -1.02 -10.71 18.40
CA TYR A 74 -0.08 -9.65 18.69
C TYR A 74 1.18 -10.28 19.27
N VAL A 75 2.31 -9.81 18.80
CA VAL A 75 3.52 -9.82 19.59
C VAL A 75 3.88 -8.36 19.71
N SER A 76 4.21 -7.87 20.91
CA SER A 76 4.77 -6.54 21.02
C SER A 76 5.89 -6.46 20.00
N ALA A 77 5.76 -5.53 19.05
CA ALA A 77 6.90 -5.09 18.30
C ALA A 77 7.73 -4.29 19.31
N ASP A 78 8.40 -4.99 20.21
CA ASP A 78 9.55 -4.43 20.91
C ASP A 78 10.66 -4.28 19.85
N TRP A 79 10.44 -3.46 18.82
CA TRP A 79 11.51 -2.89 18.00
C TRP A 79 12.49 -2.13 18.92
N ALA A 80 11.99 -1.74 20.10
CA ALA A 80 12.66 -1.15 21.26
C ALA A 80 12.72 -2.02 22.53
N LEU A 81 12.67 -3.36 22.45
CA LEU A 81 13.55 -4.10 23.36
C LEU A 81 14.91 -3.70 22.86
N ALA A 82 15.50 -2.73 23.56
CA ALA A 82 16.80 -2.14 23.33
C ALA A 82 17.85 -3.25 23.23
N ASP A 83 17.88 -3.92 22.10
CA ASP A 83 19.02 -4.66 21.68
C ASP A 83 20.05 -3.60 21.35
N SER A 84 21.26 -3.84 21.81
CA SER A 84 22.45 -3.05 21.52
C SER A 84 22.75 -2.86 20.01
N THR A 85 21.87 -3.34 19.14
CA THR A 85 21.97 -3.38 17.68
C THR A 85 21.12 -2.33 16.96
N SER A 86 20.14 -1.69 17.62
CA SER A 86 19.42 -0.54 17.02
C SER A 86 20.35 0.67 16.93
N PRO A 87 20.51 1.28 15.74
CA PRO A 87 21.48 2.35 15.58
C PRO A 87 21.03 3.61 16.32
N SER A 88 21.69 3.91 17.43
CA SER A 88 21.63 5.23 18.06
C SER A 88 22.39 6.22 17.17
N VAL A 89 21.66 7.12 16.53
CA VAL A 89 22.22 8.12 15.62
C VAL A 89 21.91 9.53 16.11
N ALA A 90 22.84 10.45 15.84
CA ALA A 90 22.56 11.87 16.03
C ALA A 90 21.74 12.40 14.85
N HIS A 91 20.83 13.34 15.12
CA HIS A 91 20.00 13.98 14.10
C HIS A 91 20.38 15.45 13.97
N SER A 92 20.20 16.03 12.77
CA SER A 92 20.34 17.47 12.57
C SER A 92 19.33 18.24 13.41
N ALA A 93 19.69 19.45 13.83
CA ALA A 93 18.75 20.35 14.50
C ALA A 93 17.63 20.79 13.54
N ASP A 94 18.00 21.08 12.30
CA ASP A 94 17.10 21.57 11.26
C ASP A 94 16.42 20.45 10.49
N TRP A 95 15.24 20.76 9.96
CA TRP A 95 14.48 19.92 9.04
C TRP A 95 15.02 20.04 7.62
N GLY A 96 15.55 18.95 7.09
CA GLY A 96 16.12 18.86 5.74
C GLY A 96 15.34 17.91 4.83
N THR A 97 15.82 17.76 3.59
CA THR A 97 15.27 16.79 2.64
C THR A 97 15.46 15.37 3.16
N LEU A 98 14.42 14.54 3.07
CA LEU A 98 14.50 13.11 3.34
C LEU A 98 15.39 12.42 2.31
N ARG A 99 16.51 11.81 2.74
CA ARG A 99 17.46 11.10 1.87
C ARG A 99 17.19 9.60 1.93
N ILE A 100 16.56 9.07 0.88
CA ILE A 100 16.29 7.63 0.75
C ILE A 100 17.39 7.01 -0.10
N LEU A 101 18.18 6.09 0.48
CA LEU A 101 19.10 5.25 -0.25
C LEU A 101 18.33 4.07 -0.87
N LEU A 102 18.47 3.89 -2.18
CA LEU A 102 17.86 2.77 -2.89
C LEU A 102 18.89 1.65 -3.10
N SER A 103 18.54 0.42 -2.70
CA SER A 103 19.29 -0.79 -3.05
C SER A 103 18.50 -1.62 -4.06
N VAL A 104 19.09 -1.88 -5.22
CA VAL A 104 18.47 -2.62 -6.34
C VAL A 104 19.22 -3.91 -6.67
N GLU A 105 19.95 -4.45 -5.70
CA GLU A 105 20.78 -5.65 -5.90
C GLU A 105 19.96 -6.86 -6.34
N ASP A 106 18.77 -7.07 -5.78
CA ASP A 106 17.84 -8.13 -6.18
C ASP A 106 17.43 -8.02 -7.65
N LEU A 107 17.37 -6.81 -8.20
CA LEU A 107 17.07 -6.62 -9.62
C LEU A 107 18.25 -7.05 -10.48
N ASN A 108 19.49 -6.98 -10.00
CA ASN A 108 20.71 -7.22 -10.77
C ASN A 108 21.24 -8.65 -10.67
N ASP A 109 20.81 -9.42 -9.68
CA ASP A 109 21.21 -10.81 -9.49
C ASP A 109 20.17 -11.78 -10.08
N PRO A 110 20.51 -12.58 -11.11
CA PRO A 110 19.56 -13.51 -11.71
C PRO A 110 18.99 -14.56 -10.75
N ASP A 111 19.58 -14.78 -9.58
CA ASP A 111 19.04 -15.68 -8.55
C ASP A 111 17.89 -15.03 -7.73
N TYR A 112 17.73 -13.70 -7.82
CA TYR A 112 16.77 -12.90 -7.04
C TYR A 112 15.63 -12.29 -7.88
N TYR A 113 15.60 -12.55 -9.18
CA TYR A 113 14.49 -12.18 -10.06
C TYR A 113 14.22 -13.22 -11.14
N CYS A 114 13.05 -13.17 -11.74
CA CYS A 114 12.71 -14.03 -12.87
C CYS A 114 13.47 -13.63 -14.15
N SER A 115 14.52 -14.38 -14.48
CA SER A 115 15.36 -14.17 -15.67
C SER A 115 14.95 -15.04 -16.86
N TYR A 116 14.35 -16.21 -16.63
CA TYR A 116 13.79 -17.09 -17.66
C TYR A 116 12.55 -17.86 -17.20
N VAL A 117 11.74 -18.34 -18.15
CA VAL A 117 10.50 -19.07 -17.88
C VAL A 117 10.80 -20.44 -17.28
N GLY A 118 10.11 -20.78 -16.19
CA GLY A 118 10.31 -22.04 -15.45
C GLY A 118 11.38 -21.96 -14.36
N GLN A 119 12.07 -20.82 -14.22
CA GLN A 119 12.93 -20.56 -13.06
C GLN A 119 12.10 -20.60 -11.77
N LEU A 120 12.63 -21.18 -10.70
CA LEU A 120 12.06 -21.05 -9.36
C LEU A 120 12.78 -19.92 -8.62
N VAL A 121 12.03 -18.97 -8.10
CA VAL A 121 12.57 -17.82 -7.34
C VAL A 121 11.85 -17.68 -6.00
N ASN A 122 12.54 -17.15 -5.00
CA ASN A 122 11.90 -16.73 -3.76
C ASN A 122 10.99 -15.53 -4.04
N ASN A 123 9.73 -15.60 -3.63
CA ASN A 123 8.78 -14.50 -3.83
C ASN A 123 8.85 -13.41 -2.74
N HIS A 124 9.87 -13.49 -1.88
CA HIS A 124 10.09 -12.66 -0.69
C HIS A 124 8.90 -12.62 0.29
N ALA A 125 7.99 -13.58 0.15
CA ALA A 125 6.81 -13.77 1.00
C ALA A 125 6.75 -15.24 1.47
N GLY A 126 7.92 -15.83 1.77
CA GLY A 126 8.13 -17.19 2.27
C GLY A 126 7.57 -18.33 1.42
N ALA A 127 7.55 -18.16 0.10
CA ALA A 127 7.31 -19.24 -0.84
C ALA A 127 8.26 -19.13 -2.05
N LEU A 128 8.36 -20.23 -2.80
CA LEU A 128 9.02 -20.26 -4.10
C LEU A 128 7.95 -20.24 -5.18
N ASP A 129 8.10 -19.33 -6.15
CA ASP A 129 7.21 -19.23 -7.30
C ASP A 129 7.94 -19.61 -8.59
N MET A 130 7.22 -20.28 -9.49
CA MET A 130 7.72 -20.61 -10.82
C MET A 130 7.44 -19.46 -11.78
N CYS A 131 8.51 -18.89 -12.34
CA CYS A 131 8.45 -17.76 -13.26
C CYS A 131 7.70 -18.10 -14.56
N LYS A 132 6.69 -17.31 -14.88
CA LYS A 132 6.01 -17.32 -16.17
C LYS A 132 6.59 -16.25 -17.09
N ALA A 133 6.14 -16.24 -18.35
CA ALA A 133 6.60 -15.25 -19.34
C ALA A 133 6.32 -13.79 -18.90
N GLU A 134 5.21 -13.55 -18.22
CA GLU A 134 4.84 -12.23 -17.69
C GLU A 134 5.71 -11.80 -16.51
N ASP A 135 6.28 -12.74 -15.77
CA ASP A 135 7.11 -12.47 -14.60
C ASP A 135 8.55 -12.10 -14.95
N ILE A 136 8.97 -12.31 -16.21
CA ILE A 136 10.34 -12.02 -16.62
C ILE A 136 10.64 -10.53 -16.50
N LEU A 137 11.66 -10.19 -15.71
CA LEU A 137 12.19 -8.83 -15.57
C LEU A 137 13.12 -8.53 -16.74
N THR A 138 12.53 -8.19 -17.88
CA THR A 138 13.30 -7.75 -19.05
C THR A 138 14.00 -6.43 -18.79
N ASP A 139 15.03 -6.11 -19.58
CA ASP A 139 15.73 -4.83 -19.51
C ASP A 139 14.78 -3.63 -19.66
N ALA A 140 13.77 -3.74 -20.53
CA ALA A 140 12.77 -2.69 -20.71
C ALA A 140 11.93 -2.46 -19.44
N LYS A 141 11.51 -3.53 -18.76
CA LYS A 141 10.78 -3.43 -17.48
C LYS A 141 11.68 -2.90 -16.37
N ARG A 142 12.92 -3.38 -16.28
CA ARG A 142 13.93 -2.90 -15.33
C ARG A 142 14.20 -1.41 -15.50
N ASN A 143 14.39 -0.96 -16.74
CA ASN A 143 14.61 0.46 -17.06
C ASN A 143 13.38 1.31 -16.74
N THR A 144 12.18 0.80 -16.97
CA THR A 144 10.92 1.47 -16.57
C THR A 144 10.82 1.61 -15.06
N LEU A 145 11.18 0.55 -14.33
CA LEU A 145 11.12 0.49 -12.87
C LEU A 145 12.12 1.44 -12.22
N VAL A 146 13.41 1.23 -12.49
CA VAL A 146 14.53 1.94 -11.87
C VAL A 146 14.70 3.34 -12.43
N GLY A 147 14.42 3.53 -13.72
CA GLY A 147 14.59 4.82 -14.40
C GLY A 147 13.37 5.74 -14.34
N SER A 148 12.20 5.26 -13.90
CA SER A 148 10.99 6.09 -13.93
C SER A 148 10.05 5.88 -12.75
N ILE A 149 9.51 4.68 -12.53
CA ILE A 149 8.44 4.48 -11.53
C ILE A 149 8.96 4.75 -10.10
N ILE A 150 10.10 4.14 -9.72
CA ILE A 150 10.67 4.31 -8.38
C ILE A 150 11.11 5.77 -8.14
N PRO A 151 11.88 6.42 -9.03
CA PRO A 151 12.24 7.83 -8.83
C PRO A 151 11.03 8.76 -8.67
N GLN A 152 9.96 8.55 -9.46
CA GLN A 152 8.74 9.36 -9.33
C GLN A 152 8.02 9.11 -8.00
N ALA A 153 7.92 7.86 -7.54
CA ALA A 153 7.31 7.54 -6.25
C ALA A 153 8.12 8.13 -5.07
N LEU A 154 9.45 7.99 -5.10
CA LEU A 154 10.35 8.62 -4.12
C LEU A 154 10.23 10.15 -4.14
N GLN A 155 10.08 10.76 -5.33
CA GLN A 155 9.87 12.19 -5.44
C GLN A 155 8.57 12.63 -4.75
N LEU A 156 7.48 11.87 -4.89
CA LEU A 156 6.20 12.18 -4.24
C LEU A 156 6.32 12.21 -2.71
N HIS A 157 7.12 11.33 -2.11
CA HIS A 157 7.42 11.39 -0.67
C HIS A 157 8.39 12.51 -0.32
N THR A 158 9.55 12.58 -0.98
CA THR A 158 10.64 13.50 -0.60
C THR A 158 10.31 14.98 -0.85
N GLU A 159 9.35 15.29 -1.73
CA GLU A 159 8.86 16.66 -1.90
C GLU A 159 7.84 17.08 -0.83
N ARG A 160 7.23 16.12 -0.12
CA ARG A 160 6.20 16.32 0.90
C ARG A 160 6.76 16.17 2.32
N LEU A 161 7.72 15.27 2.50
CA LEU A 161 8.27 14.87 3.79
C LEU A 161 9.72 15.37 3.94
N LYS A 162 9.93 16.17 4.97
CA LYS A 162 11.25 16.55 5.50
C LYS A 162 11.55 15.71 6.73
N VAL A 163 12.83 15.61 7.06
CA VAL A 163 13.30 14.86 8.23
C VAL A 163 14.41 15.63 8.93
N ARG A 164 14.59 15.41 10.23
CA ARG A 164 15.86 15.71 10.89
C ARG A 164 16.88 14.65 10.48
N GLN A 165 17.81 15.07 9.63
CA GLN A 165 18.71 14.19 8.91
C GLN A 165 19.66 13.45 9.86
N VAL A 166 19.81 12.16 9.63
CA VAL A 166 20.79 11.31 10.30
C VAL A 166 22.20 11.82 10.04
N GLN A 167 22.98 11.94 11.11
CA GLN A 167 24.39 12.30 11.07
C GLN A 167 25.27 11.06 11.19
N GLY A 168 26.34 11.02 10.40
CA GLY A 168 27.29 9.92 10.41
C GLY A 168 26.83 8.71 9.59
N SER A 169 27.32 7.53 9.97
CA SER A 169 27.00 6.26 9.32
C SER A 169 26.27 5.33 10.29
N TRP A 170 25.35 4.51 9.78
CA TRP A 170 24.57 3.57 10.58
C TRP A 170 24.39 2.24 9.83
N LYS A 171 24.20 1.15 10.58
CA LYS A 171 24.21 -0.21 10.03
C LYS A 171 22.79 -0.74 9.81
N VAL A 172 22.67 -1.54 8.76
CA VAL A 172 21.47 -2.34 8.50
C VAL A 172 21.60 -3.66 9.26
N THR A 173 20.70 -3.88 10.21
CA THR A 173 20.70 -5.02 11.14
C THR A 173 19.36 -5.76 11.15
N GLY A 174 18.25 -5.11 10.77
CA GLY A 174 16.90 -5.68 10.77
C GLY A 174 16.53 -6.55 9.56
N MET A 175 17.48 -6.83 8.67
CA MET A 175 17.24 -7.65 7.47
C MET A 175 17.34 -9.14 7.79
N THR A 176 16.41 -9.64 8.63
CA THR A 176 16.36 -11.04 9.08
C THR A 176 14.96 -11.66 8.85
N GLY A 177 14.80 -12.95 9.14
CA GLY A 177 13.50 -13.62 9.03
C GLY A 177 13.09 -14.01 7.61
N ASP A 178 11.83 -14.42 7.47
CA ASP A 178 11.25 -15.04 6.26
C ASP A 178 10.73 -14.05 5.21
N VAL A 179 10.79 -12.74 5.50
CA VAL A 179 10.45 -11.65 4.59
C VAL A 179 11.67 -10.76 4.39
N CYS A 180 12.05 -9.95 5.38
CA CYS A 180 13.17 -8.99 5.27
C CYS A 180 14.51 -9.68 4.96
N GLY A 181 14.79 -10.82 5.61
CA GLY A 181 16.02 -11.59 5.42
C GLY A 181 16.14 -12.30 4.07
N THR A 182 15.13 -12.20 3.21
CA THR A 182 15.17 -12.82 1.87
C THR A 182 15.69 -11.88 0.78
N PHE A 183 15.83 -10.58 1.06
CA PHE A 183 16.35 -9.59 0.11
C PHE A 183 17.87 -9.64 0.03
N LYS A 184 18.42 -9.24 -1.12
CA LYS A 184 19.87 -9.15 -1.31
C LYS A 184 20.43 -7.88 -0.68
N VAL A 185 21.09 -8.04 0.47
CA VAL A 185 21.72 -6.95 1.22
C VAL A 185 23.23 -6.90 0.91
N PRO A 186 23.78 -5.77 0.39
CA PRO A 186 25.22 -5.60 0.29
C PRO A 186 25.92 -5.78 1.64
N GLU A 187 27.02 -6.54 1.66
CA GLU A 187 27.80 -6.79 2.88
C GLU A 187 28.25 -5.49 3.56
N ALA A 188 28.55 -4.45 2.77
CA ALA A 188 28.91 -3.13 3.27
C ALA A 188 27.81 -2.48 4.12
N HIS A 189 26.53 -2.70 3.82
CA HIS A 189 25.41 -2.12 4.58
C HIS A 189 25.35 -2.69 6.02
N VAL A 190 25.80 -3.93 6.22
CA VAL A 190 25.82 -4.61 7.52
C VAL A 190 27.14 -4.36 8.25
N THR A 191 28.27 -4.39 7.54
CA THR A 191 29.62 -4.33 8.15
C THR A 191 30.08 -2.90 8.43
N VAL A 192 30.05 -2.04 7.41
CA VAL A 192 30.49 -0.63 7.48
C VAL A 192 29.32 0.29 7.82
N GLY A 193 28.15 0.02 7.27
CA GLY A 193 26.97 0.86 7.35
C GLY A 193 26.80 1.78 6.14
N VAL A 194 25.66 2.47 6.11
CA VAL A 194 25.30 3.46 5.10
C VAL A 194 25.51 4.86 5.68
N SER A 195 25.86 5.82 4.82
CA SER A 195 26.03 7.23 5.20
C SER A 195 25.21 8.12 4.27
N ASN A 196 24.94 9.35 4.71
CA ASN A 196 24.12 10.31 3.97
C ASN A 196 22.71 9.78 3.60
N ALA A 197 22.18 8.88 4.43
CA ALA A 197 20.88 8.25 4.25
C ALA A 197 20.09 8.36 5.54
N ASP A 198 18.83 8.75 5.42
CA ASP A 198 17.86 8.82 6.52
C ASP A 198 16.96 7.58 6.53
N PHE A 199 16.90 6.87 5.40
CA PHE A 199 16.15 5.64 5.21
C PHE A 199 16.81 4.80 4.10
N VAL A 200 16.76 3.48 4.18
CA VAL A 200 17.19 2.56 3.12
C VAL A 200 16.00 1.74 2.62
N LEU A 201 15.78 1.76 1.30
CA LEU A 201 14.75 0.96 0.65
C LEU A 201 15.38 -0.10 -0.24
N TYR A 202 15.13 -1.37 0.06
CA TYR A 202 15.54 -2.51 -0.78
C TYR A 202 14.42 -2.88 -1.75
N VAL A 203 14.76 -3.06 -3.02
CA VAL A 203 13.79 -3.26 -4.10
C VAL A 203 13.96 -4.62 -4.75
N ALA A 204 12.88 -5.39 -4.80
CA ALA A 204 12.77 -6.64 -5.54
C ALA A 204 11.71 -6.56 -6.64
N SER A 205 11.76 -7.52 -7.58
CA SER A 205 10.75 -7.70 -8.62
C SER A 205 10.58 -9.20 -8.90
N VAL A 206 9.78 -9.83 -8.06
CA VAL A 206 9.43 -11.26 -8.13
C VAL A 206 7.91 -11.44 -8.19
N PRO A 207 7.40 -12.62 -8.59
CA PRO A 207 5.97 -12.89 -8.63
C PRO A 207 5.28 -12.60 -7.30
N SER A 208 4.01 -12.21 -7.37
CA SER A 208 3.13 -12.08 -6.21
C SER A 208 1.74 -12.60 -6.57
N LYS A 209 0.83 -12.60 -5.60
CA LYS A 209 -0.55 -13.01 -5.81
C LYS A 209 -1.23 -12.11 -6.86
N PRO A 210 -2.19 -12.65 -7.63
CA PRO A 210 -3.02 -11.84 -8.54
C PRO A 210 -3.64 -10.64 -7.81
N GLY A 211 -3.60 -9.46 -8.43
CA GLY A 211 -4.10 -8.20 -7.85
C GLY A 211 -3.11 -7.42 -6.98
N VAL A 212 -1.95 -7.99 -6.64
CA VAL A 212 -0.90 -7.31 -5.86
C VAL A 212 0.10 -6.67 -6.81
N MET A 213 -0.05 -5.36 -7.07
CA MET A 213 0.81 -4.60 -7.99
C MET A 213 2.15 -4.20 -7.37
N ALA A 214 2.19 -4.05 -6.05
CA ALA A 214 3.38 -3.90 -5.24
C ALA A 214 3.07 -4.40 -3.82
N TRP A 215 4.07 -4.59 -2.99
CA TRP A 215 3.90 -4.66 -1.53
C TRP A 215 5.18 -4.17 -0.87
N ALA A 216 5.07 -3.60 0.32
CA ALA A 216 6.21 -3.18 1.12
C ALA A 216 5.99 -3.43 2.60
N VAL A 217 7.08 -3.49 3.36
CA VAL A 217 7.08 -3.61 4.82
C VAL A 217 8.25 -2.84 5.42
N MET A 218 8.10 -2.46 6.68
CA MET A 218 9.18 -1.92 7.50
C MET A 218 9.96 -3.07 8.14
N CYS A 219 11.29 -3.05 8.00
CA CYS A 219 12.19 -4.10 8.48
C CYS A 219 13.07 -3.66 9.66
N GLN A 220 13.29 -2.35 9.82
CA GLN A 220 14.12 -1.81 10.91
C GLN A 220 13.68 -0.39 11.24
N ALA A 221 13.69 -0.05 12.53
CA ALA A 221 13.56 1.31 13.05
C ALA A 221 14.88 1.78 13.68
N PHE A 222 15.03 3.10 13.83
CA PHE A 222 16.02 3.71 14.72
C PHE A 222 15.57 3.58 16.18
N PHE A 223 16.40 4.02 17.12
CA PHE A 223 16.07 3.98 18.54
C PHE A 223 14.89 4.89 18.93
N ASP A 224 14.58 5.90 18.11
CA ASP A 224 13.48 6.84 18.30
C ASP A 224 12.22 6.43 17.53
N ASP A 225 11.97 5.13 17.35
CA ASP A 225 10.86 4.53 16.56
C ASP A 225 10.90 4.82 15.06
N ARG A 226 11.67 5.82 14.61
CA ARG A 226 11.61 6.26 13.22
C ARG A 226 12.02 5.12 12.28
N PRO A 227 11.24 4.84 11.24
CA PRO A 227 11.61 3.85 10.23
C PRO A 227 12.99 4.12 9.64
N ALA A 228 13.83 3.08 9.58
CA ALA A 228 15.20 3.15 9.09
C ALA A 228 15.38 2.32 7.82
N VAL A 229 14.78 1.13 7.77
CA VAL A 229 14.88 0.21 6.63
C VAL A 229 13.51 -0.33 6.26
N GLY A 230 13.21 -0.29 4.97
CA GLY A 230 12.07 -0.97 4.40
C GLY A 230 12.46 -1.78 3.18
N VAL A 231 11.55 -2.67 2.79
CA VAL A 231 11.65 -3.45 1.55
C VAL A 231 10.40 -3.22 0.71
N ILE A 232 10.54 -3.30 -0.60
CA ILE A 232 9.42 -3.23 -1.54
C ILE A 232 9.61 -4.26 -2.65
N ASN A 233 8.55 -4.99 -2.99
CA ASN A 233 8.51 -5.84 -4.16
C ASN A 233 7.50 -5.29 -5.17
N ILE A 234 7.91 -5.22 -6.45
CA ILE A 234 7.09 -4.70 -7.55
C ILE A 234 7.07 -5.77 -8.65
N PRO A 235 6.05 -6.64 -8.71
CA PRO A 235 6.04 -7.76 -9.66
C PRO A 235 6.10 -7.31 -11.12
N ALA A 236 7.06 -7.87 -11.87
CA ALA A 236 7.30 -7.55 -13.27
C ALA A 236 6.07 -7.76 -14.18
N ALA A 237 5.12 -8.62 -13.78
CA ALA A 237 3.88 -8.88 -14.51
C ALA A 237 3.02 -7.62 -14.71
N TYR A 238 3.13 -6.62 -13.82
CA TYR A 238 2.35 -5.39 -13.87
C TYR A 238 3.13 -4.19 -14.44
N ILE A 239 4.43 -4.33 -14.72
CA ILE A 239 5.26 -3.26 -15.28
C ILE A 239 4.98 -3.12 -16.78
N ARG A 240 4.25 -2.05 -17.15
CA ARG A 240 3.82 -1.79 -18.53
C ARG A 240 4.45 -0.56 -19.14
N SER A 241 4.44 0.56 -18.42
CA SER A 241 4.81 1.89 -18.92
C SER A 241 5.28 2.78 -17.79
N ALA A 242 6.20 3.70 -18.09
CA ALA A 242 6.68 4.72 -17.17
C ALA A 242 5.61 5.74 -16.74
N TYR A 243 4.48 5.79 -17.46
CA TYR A 243 3.38 6.73 -17.25
C TYR A 243 2.14 6.08 -16.61
N ASP A 244 2.22 4.81 -16.22
CA ASP A 244 1.11 4.12 -15.57
C ASP A 244 0.87 4.72 -14.17
N GLN A 245 -0.13 5.60 -14.07
CA GLN A 245 -0.46 6.30 -12.84
C GLN A 245 -0.92 5.33 -11.74
N ILE A 246 -1.60 4.23 -12.08
CA ILE A 246 -2.04 3.26 -11.09
C ILE A 246 -0.81 2.57 -10.50
N MET A 247 0.14 2.16 -11.33
CA MET A 247 1.41 1.60 -10.85
C MET A 247 2.19 2.61 -10.01
N LEU A 248 2.36 3.85 -10.49
CA LEU A 248 3.06 4.91 -9.74
C LEU A 248 2.44 5.12 -8.36
N ARG A 249 1.11 5.26 -8.27
CA ARG A 249 0.43 5.47 -7.00
C ARG A 249 0.44 4.23 -6.11
N SER A 250 0.40 3.02 -6.68
CA SER A 250 0.55 1.78 -5.91
C SER A 250 1.95 1.67 -5.30
N VAL A 251 3.00 1.97 -6.06
CA VAL A 251 4.37 1.98 -5.53
C VAL A 251 4.55 3.08 -4.47
N THR A 252 3.94 4.24 -4.67
CA THR A 252 3.95 5.34 -3.68
C THR A 252 3.19 4.94 -2.40
N HIS A 253 2.07 4.25 -2.52
CA HIS A 253 1.31 3.72 -1.38
C HIS A 253 2.16 2.77 -0.54
N GLU A 254 2.79 1.80 -1.20
CA GLU A 254 3.65 0.82 -0.53
C GLU A 254 4.91 1.47 0.07
N MET A 255 5.51 2.45 -0.58
CA MET A 255 6.58 3.25 0.03
C MET A 255 6.12 3.98 1.29
N ALA A 256 4.86 4.42 1.37
CA ALA A 256 4.32 5.05 2.57
C ALA A 256 4.26 4.06 3.75
N HIS A 257 3.87 2.80 3.49
CA HIS A 257 3.93 1.74 4.50
C HIS A 257 5.35 1.50 4.99
N ALA A 258 6.33 1.38 4.09
CA ALA A 258 7.74 1.24 4.45
C ALA A 258 8.27 2.43 5.29
N LEU A 259 7.71 3.63 5.08
CA LEU A 259 8.00 4.85 5.83
C LEU A 259 7.19 4.99 7.14
N GLY A 260 6.43 3.96 7.52
CA GLY A 260 5.77 3.88 8.82
C GLY A 260 4.27 4.15 8.84
N PHE A 261 3.60 4.28 7.69
CA PHE A 261 2.14 4.34 7.67
C PHE A 261 1.56 2.95 7.98
N ASP A 262 1.58 2.55 9.24
CA ASP A 262 1.23 1.20 9.73
C ASP A 262 0.54 1.29 11.08
N LEU A 263 -0.34 0.32 11.35
CA LEU A 263 -1.11 0.21 12.58
C LEU A 263 -0.23 0.24 13.82
N LEU A 264 0.88 -0.51 13.84
CA LEU A 264 1.74 -0.58 15.01
C LEU A 264 2.34 0.77 15.34
N LEU A 265 2.79 1.51 14.31
CA LEU A 265 3.37 2.82 14.54
C LEU A 265 2.31 3.83 14.97
N PHE A 266 1.06 3.68 14.54
CA PHE A 266 -0.05 4.47 15.07
C PHE A 266 -0.26 4.21 16.58
N GLU A 267 -0.17 2.95 17.01
CA GLU A 267 -0.29 2.56 18.42
C GLU A 267 0.91 3.05 19.26
N GLU A 268 2.13 2.80 18.80
CA GLU A 268 3.37 3.15 19.51
C GLU A 268 3.57 4.67 19.62
N SER A 269 3.08 5.41 18.63
CA SER A 269 3.10 6.88 18.64
C SER A 269 1.89 7.51 19.34
N ASP A 270 1.02 6.73 19.98
CA ASP A 270 -0.18 7.21 20.69
C ASP A 270 -1.12 8.03 19.78
N LEU A 271 -1.24 7.63 18.50
CA LEU A 271 -2.09 8.27 17.50
C LEU A 271 -3.42 7.54 17.28
N LEU A 272 -3.47 6.26 17.67
CA LEU A 272 -4.64 5.39 17.50
C LEU A 272 -5.56 5.44 18.73
N ASP A 273 -6.85 5.54 18.47
CA ASP A 273 -7.92 5.48 19.47
C ASP A 273 -9.08 4.64 18.91
N GLU A 274 -10.05 4.30 19.76
CA GLU A 274 -11.19 3.46 19.40
C GLU A 274 -12.52 4.13 19.75
N VAL A 275 -13.44 4.11 18.79
CA VAL A 275 -14.77 4.69 18.96
C VAL A 275 -15.85 3.61 18.91
N ASN A 276 -16.56 3.49 20.03
CA ASN A 276 -17.71 2.62 20.19
C ASN A 276 -18.97 3.16 19.48
N ASN A 277 -19.84 2.25 19.01
CA ASN A 277 -21.14 2.58 18.41
C ASN A 277 -21.06 3.54 17.20
N LEU A 278 -19.93 3.54 16.48
CA LEU A 278 -19.73 4.45 15.36
C LEU A 278 -20.68 4.11 14.22
N ARG A 279 -21.71 4.95 14.06
CA ARG A 279 -22.84 4.74 13.12
C ARG A 279 -23.56 3.41 13.34
N GLY A 280 -23.81 3.03 14.59
CA GLY A 280 -24.59 1.85 14.93
C GLY A 280 -23.85 0.52 14.77
N ARG A 281 -22.51 0.55 14.65
CA ARG A 281 -21.67 -0.65 14.70
C ARG A 281 -21.58 -1.16 16.13
N ASP A 282 -21.69 -2.47 16.31
CA ASP A 282 -21.64 -3.15 17.61
C ASP A 282 -20.22 -3.54 18.05
N TYR A 283 -19.21 -2.89 17.45
CA TYR A 283 -17.79 -3.09 17.74
C TYR A 283 -17.04 -1.75 17.75
N GLU A 284 -15.84 -1.79 18.33
CA GLU A 284 -14.89 -0.67 18.40
C GLU A 284 -14.26 -0.41 17.02
N VAL A 285 -14.34 0.83 16.55
CA VAL A 285 -13.77 1.24 15.27
C VAL A 285 -12.47 2.01 15.52
N PRO A 286 -11.35 1.61 14.90
CA PRO A 286 -10.08 2.33 15.01
C PRO A 286 -10.15 3.69 14.32
N VAL A 287 -9.61 4.71 14.98
CA VAL A 287 -9.56 6.08 14.48
C VAL A 287 -8.23 6.75 14.84
N LEU A 288 -7.82 7.74 14.05
CA LEU A 288 -6.73 8.65 14.39
C LEU A 288 -7.31 9.93 14.97
N ASN A 289 -6.92 10.30 16.18
CA ASN A 289 -7.46 11.46 16.91
C ASN A 289 -6.41 12.59 17.12
N SER A 290 -5.24 12.46 16.50
CA SER A 290 -4.13 13.38 16.70
C SER A 290 -4.40 14.79 16.11
N PRO A 291 -3.77 15.86 16.67
CA PRO A 291 -4.19 17.23 16.40
C PRO A 291 -4.14 17.65 14.92
N THR A 292 -3.06 17.30 14.20
CA THR A 292 -2.91 17.69 12.79
C THR A 292 -3.84 16.87 11.90
N VAL A 293 -3.95 15.57 12.16
CA VAL A 293 -4.89 14.67 11.46
C VAL A 293 -6.31 15.19 11.57
N VAL A 294 -6.77 15.50 12.78
CA VAL A 294 -8.11 16.05 13.02
C VAL A 294 -8.30 17.39 12.32
N ALA A 295 -7.31 18.29 12.39
CA ALA A 295 -7.38 19.57 11.69
C ALA A 295 -7.53 19.39 10.18
N LYS A 296 -6.75 18.51 9.55
CA LYS A 296 -6.84 18.25 8.11
C LYS A 296 -8.08 17.46 7.71
N ALA A 297 -8.58 16.59 8.56
CA ALA A 297 -9.88 15.94 8.36
C ALA A 297 -11.03 16.97 8.38
N ARG A 298 -11.02 17.91 9.34
CA ARG A 298 -12.01 19.02 9.38
C ARG A 298 -11.99 19.85 8.09
N GLU A 299 -10.79 20.20 7.60
CA GLU A 299 -10.62 20.92 6.34
C GLU A 299 -11.15 20.11 5.14
N GLN A 300 -10.81 18.82 5.04
CA GLN A 300 -11.25 17.95 3.95
C GLN A 300 -12.78 17.84 3.95
N TYR A 301 -13.39 17.45 5.07
CA TYR A 301 -14.82 17.15 5.12
C TYR A 301 -15.70 18.39 5.32
N GLY A 302 -15.12 19.54 5.71
CA GLY A 302 -15.84 20.76 6.01
C GLY A 302 -16.65 20.69 7.30
N CYS A 303 -16.24 19.83 8.26
CA CYS A 303 -16.96 19.55 9.50
C CYS A 303 -16.11 20.02 10.70
N PRO A 304 -16.32 21.24 11.24
CA PRO A 304 -15.46 21.79 12.30
C PRO A 304 -15.51 21.04 13.64
N THR A 305 -16.58 20.27 13.88
CA THR A 305 -16.78 19.50 15.11
C THR A 305 -16.20 18.10 15.05
N LEU A 306 -15.64 17.67 13.90
CA LEU A 306 -15.04 16.35 13.76
C LEU A 306 -13.89 16.18 14.77
N THR A 307 -13.82 15.04 15.44
CA THR A 307 -12.83 14.76 16.50
C THR A 307 -11.81 13.69 16.13
N PHE A 308 -11.99 13.00 15.00
CA PHE A 308 -11.11 11.91 14.57
C PHE A 308 -11.19 11.69 13.04
N LEU A 309 -10.23 10.94 12.51
CA LEU A 309 -10.22 10.39 11.15
C LEU A 309 -10.29 8.86 11.23
N GLU A 310 -11.26 8.25 10.58
CA GLU A 310 -11.43 6.80 10.63
C GLU A 310 -10.33 6.05 9.88
N VAL A 311 -9.88 4.96 10.49
CA VAL A 311 -9.00 3.96 9.92
C VAL A 311 -9.87 2.84 9.33
N GLU A 312 -9.34 2.13 8.34
CA GLU A 312 -10.04 0.99 7.75
C GLU A 312 -10.21 -0.12 8.77
N ASP A 313 -11.47 -0.50 8.99
CA ASP A 313 -11.92 -1.49 9.98
C ASP A 313 -12.61 -2.69 9.32
N THR A 314 -12.63 -2.72 7.99
CA THR A 314 -13.23 -3.82 7.21
C THR A 314 -12.21 -4.43 6.25
N GLY A 315 -12.23 -5.76 6.15
CA GLY A 315 -11.30 -6.55 5.34
C GLY A 315 -10.98 -7.86 6.04
N ASP A 316 -10.21 -8.73 5.38
CA ASP A 316 -9.43 -9.72 6.12
C ASP A 316 -8.30 -8.99 6.87
N GLY A 317 -7.58 -9.68 7.77
CA GLY A 317 -6.44 -9.12 8.52
C GLY A 317 -5.23 -8.68 7.66
N SER A 318 -5.44 -8.43 6.35
CA SER A 318 -4.51 -7.80 5.41
C SER A 318 -4.86 -6.35 5.06
N THR A 319 -5.98 -5.81 5.57
CA THR A 319 -6.46 -4.46 5.19
C THR A 319 -6.77 -3.54 6.38
N ALA A 320 -7.14 -4.11 7.53
CA ALA A 320 -7.63 -3.35 8.67
C ALA A 320 -6.47 -2.81 9.51
N GLY A 321 -6.53 -1.52 9.85
CA GLY A 321 -5.60 -0.85 10.77
C GLY A 321 -4.55 0.06 10.11
N SER A 322 -4.04 -0.28 8.93
CA SER A 322 -2.95 0.48 8.29
C SER A 322 -3.39 1.33 7.09
N HIS A 323 -4.70 1.54 6.93
CA HIS A 323 -5.27 2.30 5.81
C HIS A 323 -6.28 3.34 6.30
N LEU A 324 -6.45 4.42 5.54
CA LEU A 324 -7.55 5.35 5.78
C LEU A 324 -8.87 4.73 5.33
N LYS A 325 -9.93 4.94 6.11
CA LYS A 325 -11.25 4.34 5.84
C LYS A 325 -11.71 4.69 4.42
N ARG A 326 -11.83 3.68 3.56
CA ARG A 326 -12.12 3.88 2.12
C ARG A 326 -13.44 4.60 1.88
N ARG A 327 -14.44 4.37 2.75
CA ARG A 327 -15.73 5.07 2.70
C ARG A 327 -15.53 6.59 2.67
N ASN A 328 -14.61 7.09 3.49
CA ASN A 328 -14.39 8.51 3.71
C ASN A 328 -13.31 9.07 2.77
N ALA A 329 -12.35 8.23 2.38
CA ALA A 329 -11.14 8.62 1.67
C ALA A 329 -10.90 7.73 0.42
N LYS A 330 -11.94 7.49 -0.39
CA LYS A 330 -11.93 6.52 -1.51
C LYS A 330 -10.78 6.70 -2.51
N ASP A 331 -10.45 7.95 -2.81
CA ASP A 331 -9.47 8.33 -3.82
C ASP A 331 -8.12 8.76 -3.20
N GLU A 332 -7.94 8.53 -1.91
CA GLU A 332 -6.73 8.86 -1.14
C GLU A 332 -5.62 7.82 -1.43
N LEU A 333 -4.35 8.24 -1.32
CA LEU A 333 -3.19 7.39 -1.50
C LEU A 333 -3.24 6.14 -0.62
N MET A 334 -3.54 6.28 0.67
CA MET A 334 -3.61 5.22 1.68
C MET A 334 -5.00 4.62 1.84
N ALA A 335 -5.82 4.68 0.79
CA ALA A 335 -7.03 3.86 0.72
C ALA A 335 -6.65 2.37 0.52
N PRO A 336 -7.36 1.42 1.13
CA PRO A 336 -7.03 -0.02 1.09
C PRO A 336 -7.16 -0.68 -0.29
N VAL A 337 -7.93 -0.06 -1.18
CA VAL A 337 -8.06 -0.46 -2.58
C VAL A 337 -7.92 0.79 -3.41
N MET A 338 -6.92 0.80 -4.29
CA MET A 338 -6.54 1.98 -5.04
C MET A 338 -7.70 2.55 -5.86
N GLY A 339 -8.07 3.80 -5.53
CA GLY A 339 -8.87 4.69 -6.36
C GLY A 339 -7.98 5.55 -7.25
N ALA A 340 -8.10 6.87 -7.16
CA ALA A 340 -7.17 7.79 -7.84
C ALA A 340 -5.76 7.85 -7.21
N GLY A 341 -5.65 7.60 -5.89
CA GLY A 341 -4.37 7.60 -5.17
C GLY A 341 -3.78 8.98 -4.93
N TYR A 342 -4.61 9.98 -4.62
CA TYR A 342 -4.16 11.33 -4.30
C TYR A 342 -3.37 11.34 -2.99
N TYR A 343 -2.17 11.90 -3.00
CA TYR A 343 -1.36 12.09 -1.79
C TYR A 343 -1.84 13.36 -1.08
N THR A 344 -2.88 13.19 -0.26
CA THR A 344 -3.60 14.32 0.33
C THR A 344 -2.99 14.79 1.64
N ALA A 345 -3.54 15.90 2.14
CA ALA A 345 -3.27 16.40 3.48
C ALA A 345 -3.61 15.40 4.59
N LEU A 346 -4.43 14.37 4.35
CA LEU A 346 -4.79 13.37 5.35
C LEU A 346 -3.60 12.46 5.68
N THR A 347 -3.06 11.72 4.70
CA THR A 347 -1.84 10.91 4.91
C THR A 347 -0.66 11.74 5.36
N MET A 348 -0.53 12.93 4.77
CA MET A 348 0.51 13.88 5.16
C MET A 348 0.38 14.29 6.64
N ALA A 349 -0.83 14.55 7.15
CA ALA A 349 -1.02 14.87 8.55
C ALA A 349 -0.67 13.71 9.49
N THR A 350 -0.96 12.46 9.09
CA THR A 350 -0.52 11.29 9.85
C THR A 350 1.01 11.25 9.95
N PHE A 351 1.72 11.52 8.84
CA PHE A 351 3.19 11.59 8.87
C PHE A 351 3.72 12.74 9.74
N GLU A 352 3.07 13.90 9.76
CA GLU A 352 3.44 15.02 10.64
C GLU A 352 3.29 14.63 12.12
N ASP A 353 2.19 13.97 12.48
CA ASP A 353 1.86 13.65 13.87
C ASP A 353 2.71 12.51 14.46
N PHE A 354 3.37 11.69 13.63
CA PHE A 354 4.46 10.80 14.11
C PHE A 354 5.61 11.59 14.75
N GLY A 355 5.79 12.87 14.41
CA GLY A 355 6.90 13.69 14.93
C GLY A 355 8.27 13.40 14.30
N PHE A 356 8.42 12.31 13.54
CA PHE A 356 9.65 12.00 12.80
C PHE A 356 9.81 12.85 11.54
N TYR A 357 8.69 13.26 10.95
CA TYR A 357 8.64 13.97 9.68
C TYR A 357 8.08 15.38 9.86
N ARG A 358 8.51 16.27 8.99
CA ARG A 358 7.92 17.60 8.83
C ARG A 358 7.39 17.78 7.43
N VAL A 359 6.15 18.18 7.33
CA VAL A 359 5.37 18.08 6.12
C VAL A 359 5.20 19.44 5.43
N ASP A 360 5.32 19.45 4.12
CA ASP A 360 4.98 20.59 3.28
C ASP A 360 3.55 20.46 2.72
N PHE A 361 2.56 20.90 3.51
CA PHE A 361 1.15 20.87 3.11
C PHE A 361 0.83 21.66 1.83
N THR A 362 1.72 22.52 1.32
CA THR A 362 1.51 23.20 0.04
C THR A 362 1.57 22.25 -1.16
N LYS A 363 2.18 21.07 -0.97
CA LYS A 363 2.26 19.98 -1.96
C LYS A 363 1.12 18.96 -1.83
N ALA A 364 0.19 19.15 -0.90
CA ALA A 364 -0.94 18.26 -0.72
C ALA A 364 -1.84 18.27 -1.96
N GLU A 365 -2.17 17.07 -2.46
CA GLU A 365 -3.12 16.93 -3.55
C GLU A 365 -4.56 17.06 -3.03
N VAL A 366 -5.43 17.60 -3.88
CA VAL A 366 -6.84 17.77 -3.55
C VAL A 366 -7.60 16.50 -3.91
N MET A 367 -8.20 15.85 -2.93
CA MET A 367 -9.17 14.77 -3.16
C MET A 367 -10.59 15.36 -3.27
N PRO A 368 -11.29 15.25 -4.42
CA PRO A 368 -12.66 15.73 -4.55
C PRO A 368 -13.69 14.92 -3.73
N TRP A 369 -13.37 13.65 -3.45
CA TRP A 369 -14.20 12.74 -2.67
C TRP A 369 -14.32 13.22 -1.22
N GLY A 370 -15.55 13.24 -0.68
CA GLY A 370 -15.82 13.71 0.67
C GLY A 370 -15.53 15.20 0.91
N ARG A 371 -15.09 15.96 -0.11
CA ARG A 371 -14.67 17.35 0.08
C ARG A 371 -15.85 18.26 0.39
N ALA A 372 -15.75 18.99 1.50
CA ALA A 372 -16.72 19.99 1.93
C ALA A 372 -18.16 19.46 1.90
N LEU A 373 -18.38 18.29 2.52
CA LEU A 373 -19.67 17.63 2.65
C LEU A 373 -20.75 18.57 3.22
N GLN A 374 -20.38 19.53 4.08
CA GLN A 374 -21.27 20.58 4.57
C GLN A 374 -21.69 21.61 3.50
N LEU A 375 -20.80 22.01 2.58
CA LEU A 375 -21.04 23.11 1.62
C LEU A 375 -21.92 22.72 0.42
N ARG A 376 -21.91 21.43 0.03
CA ARG A 376 -22.71 20.96 -1.12
C ARG A 376 -24.24 21.02 -0.87
N LEU A 377 -24.67 21.07 0.38
CA LEU A 377 -26.09 21.17 0.74
C LEU A 377 -26.60 22.61 0.77
N HIS A 378 -25.81 23.57 1.25
CA HIS A 378 -26.22 24.99 1.20
C HIS A 378 -26.45 25.48 -0.24
N HIS A 379 -25.72 24.94 -1.22
CA HIS A 379 -25.93 25.27 -2.63
C HIS A 379 -27.13 24.55 -3.26
N GLN A 380 -27.49 23.35 -2.78
CA GLN A 380 -28.65 22.58 -3.26
C GLN A 380 -29.98 23.01 -2.61
N GLU A 381 -29.97 23.51 -1.37
CA GLU A 381 -31.15 24.13 -0.75
C GLU A 381 -31.53 25.47 -1.39
N VAL A 382 -30.56 26.20 -1.95
CA VAL A 382 -30.78 27.50 -2.60
C VAL A 382 -31.15 27.34 -4.09
N HIS A 383 -30.70 26.28 -4.77
CA HIS A 383 -30.94 26.05 -6.19
C HIS A 383 -31.32 24.59 -6.47
N GLY A 384 -32.61 24.29 -6.41
CA GLY A 384 -33.13 22.95 -6.70
C GLY A 384 -32.85 22.50 -8.14
N GLY A 385 -32.34 21.27 -8.30
CA GLY A 385 -32.39 20.54 -9.58
C GLY A 385 -31.18 19.65 -9.89
N GLN A 386 -31.42 18.33 -9.84
CA GLN A 386 -30.84 17.25 -10.67
C GLN A 386 -29.30 17.09 -10.76
N HIS A 387 -28.73 16.26 -9.88
CA HIS A 387 -27.57 15.40 -10.22
C HIS A 387 -27.62 14.09 -9.40
N HIS A 388 -28.29 13.08 -9.93
CA HIS A 388 -28.53 11.79 -9.26
C HIS A 388 -27.46 10.75 -9.65
N ALA A 389 -26.39 10.68 -8.85
CA ALA A 389 -25.59 9.47 -8.59
C ALA A 389 -24.49 9.79 -7.55
N VAL A 390 -23.74 10.88 -7.78
CA VAL A 390 -22.67 11.35 -6.87
C VAL A 390 -23.23 12.01 -5.60
N ALA A 391 -24.46 12.54 -5.67
CA ALA A 391 -25.12 13.17 -4.54
C ALA A 391 -25.56 12.15 -3.47
N GLY A 392 -25.85 10.89 -3.83
CA GLY A 392 -26.37 9.88 -2.88
C GLY A 392 -25.34 9.50 -1.81
N ASP A 393 -24.14 9.09 -2.23
CA ASP A 393 -23.07 8.66 -1.33
C ASP A 393 -22.54 9.82 -0.47
N VAL A 394 -22.49 11.03 -1.04
CA VAL A 394 -22.08 12.28 -0.37
C VAL A 394 -23.15 12.75 0.64
N LEU A 395 -24.45 12.64 0.33
CA LEU A 395 -25.52 12.93 1.30
C LEU A 395 -25.53 11.92 2.46
N GLN A 396 -25.24 10.64 2.19
CA GLN A 396 -25.17 9.61 3.22
C GLN A 396 -23.98 9.84 4.16
N LEU A 397 -22.82 10.23 3.63
CA LEU A 397 -21.68 10.68 4.41
C LEU A 397 -22.03 11.84 5.36
N HIS A 398 -22.74 12.86 4.88
CA HIS A 398 -23.11 14.03 5.69
C HIS A 398 -24.08 13.71 6.84
N ARG A 399 -25.15 12.92 6.59
CA ARG A 399 -26.12 12.54 7.65
C ARG A 399 -25.47 11.77 8.80
N GLU A 400 -24.39 11.05 8.50
CA GLU A 400 -23.68 10.20 9.45
C GLU A 400 -22.53 10.92 10.20
N PHE A 401 -21.99 12.03 9.67
CA PHE A 401 -21.03 12.89 10.41
C PHE A 401 -21.70 13.85 11.40
N VAL A 402 -22.94 14.26 11.13
CA VAL A 402 -23.72 15.16 12.02
C VAL A 402 -24.35 14.40 13.21
N SER A 403 -24.38 13.06 13.17
CA SER A 403 -24.99 12.21 14.19
C SER A 403 -24.01 11.66 15.26
N VAL A 404 -22.80 12.22 15.37
CA VAL A 404 -21.93 11.97 16.52
C VAL A 404 -22.57 12.60 17.77
N PRO A 405 -22.88 11.83 18.83
CA PRO A 405 -23.59 12.36 20.00
C PRO A 405 -22.74 13.42 20.71
N HIS A 406 -23.36 14.54 21.07
CA HIS A 406 -22.76 15.48 22.02
C HIS A 406 -22.57 14.80 23.38
N PRO A 407 -21.43 15.00 24.08
CA PRO A 407 -21.35 14.66 25.49
C PRO A 407 -22.38 15.52 26.26
N PRO A 408 -23.08 14.94 27.26
CA PRO A 408 -24.04 15.70 28.05
C PRO A 408 -23.34 16.80 28.87
N PRO A 409 -24.07 17.88 29.21
CA PRO A 409 -23.52 19.10 29.83
C PRO A 409 -22.91 18.90 31.22
#